data_AF-A0AAE3YEV3-F1
#
_entry.id   AF-A0AAE3YEV3-F1
#
_cell.length_a   1.000
_cell.length_b   1.000
_cell.length_c   1.000
_cell.angle_alpha   90.00
_cell.angle_beta   90.00
_cell.angle_gamma   90.00
#
_symmetry.space_group_name_H-M   'P 1'
#
loop_
_entity.id
_entity.type
_entity.pdbx_description
1 polymer ?
#
loop_
_entity_poly.entity_id
_entity_poly.type
_entity_poly.pdbx_seq_one_letter_code
_entity_poly.pdbx_strand_id
1 'polypeptide(L)'
;MKTYQFRFNNSSKTLTILIWFFTTLVTIALTGTILVIPSGSYFPTWLLLIFLPLMLMAIYKLFKVASKRQSVEVITLSELGFTSSCFGAVLFSDISSIKIPAREISLLGGHKYDYYKQSEANIPNPVVSITLDNGHILRWVLGEWGGLYNSKEDFSVFFAFLTALTDQLYQLYHSDEPPNTYLQILDENGSWEKKNQYKI
;
A
#
# COMPACT_ATOMS: atom_id res chain seq x y z
N MET A 1 14.02 -9.37 19.53
CA MET A 1 12.99 -8.67 18.72
C MET A 1 13.66 -8.10 17.48
N LYS A 2 13.06 -8.31 16.29
CA LYS A 2 13.51 -7.69 15.03
C LYS A 2 12.51 -6.61 14.65
N THR A 3 13.00 -5.46 14.19
CA THR A 3 12.18 -4.33 13.77
C THR A 3 12.39 -4.05 12.30
N TYR A 4 11.30 -3.85 11.57
CA TYR A 4 11.25 -3.61 10.14
C TYR A 4 10.56 -2.29 9.89
N GLN A 5 11.20 -1.41 9.14
CA GLN A 5 10.67 -0.09 8.81
C GLN A 5 10.69 0.10 7.30
N PHE A 6 9.53 0.32 6.71
CA PHE A 6 9.38 0.51 5.27
C PHE A 6 8.25 1.48 4.96
N ARG A 7 8.34 2.13 3.80
CA ARG A 7 7.28 3.01 3.30
C ARG A 7 6.34 2.27 2.37
N PHE A 8 5.07 2.65 2.37
CA PHE A 8 4.05 2.10 1.48
C PHE A 8 2.99 3.14 1.10
N ASN A 9 2.25 2.84 0.04
CA ASN A 9 1.13 3.65 -0.44
C ASN A 9 -0.13 3.34 0.37
N ASN A 10 -0.58 4.31 1.16
CA ASN A 10 -1.82 4.20 1.89
C ASN A 10 -3.00 4.57 0.98
N SER A 11 -3.63 3.53 0.41
CA SER A 11 -4.76 3.68 -0.51
C SER A 11 -5.99 4.33 0.12
N SER A 12 -6.11 4.39 1.45
CA SER A 12 -7.23 5.04 2.16
C SER A 12 -7.37 6.54 1.86
N LYS A 13 -6.30 7.19 1.37
CA LYS A 13 -6.30 8.64 1.05
C LYS A 13 -6.65 8.94 -0.40
N THR A 14 -6.90 7.93 -1.23
CA THR A 14 -7.15 8.08 -2.69
C THR A 14 -8.35 8.98 -2.98
N LEU A 15 -9.47 8.80 -2.25
CA LEU A 15 -10.66 9.63 -2.42
C LEU A 15 -10.37 11.11 -2.08
N THR A 16 -9.66 11.36 -1.00
CA THR A 16 -9.30 12.73 -0.59
C THR A 16 -8.40 13.41 -1.63
N ILE A 17 -7.45 12.67 -2.21
CA ILE A 17 -6.59 13.18 -3.29
C ILE A 17 -7.44 13.52 -4.52
N LEU A 18 -8.36 12.64 -4.90
CA LEU A 18 -9.23 12.85 -6.06
C LEU A 18 -10.12 14.09 -5.90
N ILE A 19 -10.70 14.30 -4.71
CA ILE A 19 -11.49 15.50 -4.39
C ILE A 19 -10.63 16.75 -4.55
N TRP A 20 -9.42 16.78 -3.97
CA TRP A 20 -8.53 17.94 -4.10
C TRP A 20 -8.03 18.14 -5.52
N PHE A 21 -7.87 17.07 -6.31
CA PHE A 21 -7.47 17.14 -7.71
C PHE A 21 -8.54 17.86 -8.54
N PHE A 22 -9.80 17.43 -8.46
CA PHE A 22 -10.89 18.10 -9.15
C PHE A 22 -11.14 19.51 -8.63
N THR A 23 -11.02 19.73 -7.32
CA THR A 23 -11.11 21.08 -6.74
C THR A 23 -10.03 22.00 -7.33
N THR A 24 -8.80 21.50 -7.45
CA THR A 24 -7.68 22.23 -8.04
C THR A 24 -7.95 22.55 -9.51
N LEU A 25 -8.40 21.57 -10.31
CA LEU A 25 -8.77 21.79 -11.71
C LEU A 25 -9.85 22.88 -11.87
N VAL A 26 -10.91 22.82 -11.06
CA VAL A 26 -11.99 23.82 -11.08
C VAL A 26 -11.46 25.20 -10.72
N THR A 27 -10.63 25.31 -9.67
CA THR A 27 -10.06 26.61 -9.26
C THR A 27 -9.11 27.19 -10.30
N ILE A 28 -8.30 26.36 -10.96
CA ILE A 28 -7.40 26.79 -12.05
C ILE A 28 -8.24 27.25 -13.25
N ALA A 29 -9.26 26.47 -13.65
CA ALA A 29 -10.12 26.82 -14.76
C ALA A 29 -10.83 28.16 -14.51
N LEU A 30 -11.44 28.34 -13.33
CA LEU A 30 -12.11 29.59 -12.95
C LEU A 30 -11.16 30.79 -12.95
N THR A 31 -9.97 30.63 -12.35
CA THR A 31 -8.95 31.69 -12.32
C THR A 31 -8.47 32.03 -13.73
N GLY A 32 -8.23 31.02 -14.57
CA GLY A 32 -7.81 31.19 -15.96
C GLY A 32 -8.86 31.87 -16.82
N THR A 33 -10.15 31.51 -16.69
CA THR A 33 -11.23 32.21 -17.41
C THR A 33 -11.32 33.68 -17.07
N ILE A 34 -11.14 34.06 -15.80
CA ILE A 34 -11.16 35.48 -15.38
C ILE A 34 -9.95 36.25 -15.94
N LEU A 35 -8.82 35.56 -16.15
CA LEU A 35 -7.58 36.16 -16.67
C LEU A 35 -7.60 36.34 -18.20
N VAL A 36 -8.26 35.42 -18.91
CA VAL A 36 -8.26 35.37 -20.39
C VAL A 36 -9.46 36.09 -21.00
N ILE A 37 -10.61 36.10 -20.34
CA ILE A 37 -11.81 36.76 -20.85
C ILE A 37 -11.68 38.27 -20.60
N PRO A 38 -11.73 39.12 -21.64
CA PRO A 38 -11.67 40.58 -21.49
C PRO A 38 -12.76 41.04 -20.52
N SER A 39 -12.41 42.00 -19.66
CA SER A 39 -13.27 42.58 -18.62
C SER A 39 -14.45 43.37 -19.20
N GLY A 40 -15.40 42.69 -19.84
CA GLY A 40 -16.72 43.20 -20.15
C GLY A 40 -17.72 42.51 -19.24
N SER A 41 -18.46 43.30 -18.43
CA SER A 41 -19.59 43.07 -17.51
C SER A 41 -19.85 41.71 -16.82
N TYR A 42 -19.40 40.57 -17.36
CA TYR A 42 -19.72 39.21 -16.92
C TYR A 42 -18.70 38.60 -15.96
N PHE A 43 -17.42 39.01 -16.03
CA PHE A 43 -16.38 38.53 -15.11
C PHE A 43 -15.51 39.69 -14.59
N PRO A 44 -15.87 40.28 -13.44
CA PRO A 44 -15.12 41.39 -12.90
C PRO A 44 -13.76 40.96 -12.33
N THR A 45 -12.71 41.70 -12.68
CA THR A 45 -11.30 41.39 -12.36
C THR A 45 -11.01 41.32 -10.86
N TRP A 46 -11.80 42.00 -10.01
CA TRP A 46 -11.66 41.94 -8.55
C TRP A 46 -11.88 40.53 -8.00
N LEU A 47 -12.60 39.65 -8.71
CA LEU A 47 -12.77 38.25 -8.32
C LEU A 47 -11.43 37.49 -8.27
N LEU A 48 -10.39 37.94 -8.96
CA LEU A 48 -9.05 37.36 -8.86
C LEU A 48 -8.49 37.43 -7.44
N LEU A 49 -8.86 38.45 -6.65
CA LEU A 49 -8.46 38.56 -5.25
C LEU A 49 -9.00 37.40 -4.39
N ILE A 50 -10.06 36.73 -4.86
CA ILE A 50 -10.68 35.58 -4.19
C ILE A 50 -10.21 34.27 -4.83
N PHE A 51 -10.23 34.17 -6.16
CA PHE A 51 -9.92 32.91 -6.85
C PHE A 51 -8.44 32.57 -6.85
N LEU A 52 -7.54 33.55 -6.93
CA LEU A 52 -6.09 33.32 -6.88
C LEU A 52 -5.64 32.67 -5.56
N PRO A 53 -6.00 33.18 -4.35
CA PRO A 53 -5.63 32.51 -3.11
C PRO A 53 -6.34 31.16 -2.95
N LEU A 54 -7.58 31.00 -3.41
CA LEU A 54 -8.27 29.71 -3.41
C LEU A 54 -7.55 28.66 -4.28
N MET A 55 -7.08 29.05 -5.47
CA MET A 55 -6.28 28.19 -6.34
C MET A 55 -4.98 27.77 -5.66
N LEU A 56 -4.21 28.70 -5.09
CA LEU A 56 -2.98 28.39 -4.36
C LEU A 56 -3.24 27.46 -3.18
N MET A 57 -4.33 27.68 -2.44
CA MET A 57 -4.74 26.83 -1.32
C MET A 57 -5.12 25.42 -1.78
N ALA A 58 -5.87 25.29 -2.87
CA ALA A 58 -6.27 24.01 -3.44
C ALA A 58 -5.05 23.21 -3.91
N ILE A 59 -4.12 23.85 -4.64
CA ILE A 59 -2.84 23.26 -5.05
C ILE A 59 -2.05 22.77 -3.83
N TYR A 60 -1.88 23.63 -2.82
CA TYR A 60 -1.16 23.26 -1.59
C TYR A 60 -1.82 22.06 -0.89
N LYS A 61 -3.16 22.05 -0.77
CA LYS A 61 -3.89 20.94 -0.15
C LYS A 61 -3.75 19.65 -0.96
N LEU A 62 -3.81 19.72 -2.29
CA LEU A 62 -3.57 18.56 -3.15
C LEU A 62 -2.19 17.97 -2.91
N PHE A 63 -1.12 18.78 -2.95
CA PHE A 63 0.24 18.32 -2.68
C PHE A 63 0.39 17.75 -1.27
N LYS A 64 -0.18 18.42 -0.27
CA LYS A 64 -0.13 17.98 1.13
C LYS A 64 -0.84 16.65 1.36
N VAL A 65 -1.96 16.41 0.69
CA VAL A 65 -2.69 15.14 0.81
C VAL A 65 -2.00 14.04 -0.01
N ALA A 66 -1.48 14.38 -1.18
CA ALA A 66 -0.71 13.46 -2.02
C ALA A 66 0.59 12.99 -1.30
N SER A 67 1.30 13.89 -0.62
CA SER A 67 2.50 13.52 0.16
C SER A 67 2.16 12.64 1.37
N LYS A 68 1.01 12.87 2.02
CA LYS A 68 0.49 12.00 3.09
C LYS A 68 0.03 10.62 2.62
N ARG A 69 -0.03 10.37 1.31
CA ARG A 69 -0.31 9.05 0.76
C ARG A 69 0.84 8.08 1.03
N GLN A 70 2.06 8.58 1.15
CA GLN A 70 3.18 7.81 1.66
C GLN A 70 3.02 7.63 3.17
N SER A 71 2.84 6.40 3.62
CA SER A 71 2.83 6.03 5.04
C SER A 71 4.10 5.26 5.37
N VAL A 72 4.60 5.48 6.59
CA VAL A 72 5.73 4.71 7.14
C VAL A 72 5.14 3.65 8.04
N GLU A 73 5.46 2.40 7.76
CA GLU A 73 5.17 1.28 8.62
C GLU A 73 6.39 0.97 9.48
N VAL A 74 6.16 0.72 10.77
CA VAL A 74 7.15 0.13 11.68
C VAL A 74 6.53 -1.13 12.28
N ILE A 75 7.12 -2.28 11.98
CA ILE A 75 6.71 -3.58 12.51
C ILE A 75 7.79 -4.11 13.44
N THR A 76 7.41 -4.45 14.66
CA THR A 76 8.26 -5.14 15.62
C THR A 76 7.76 -6.56 15.84
N LEU A 77 8.59 -7.55 15.51
CA LEU A 77 8.31 -8.97 15.68
C LEU A 77 8.66 -9.45 17.09
N SER A 78 7.74 -10.19 17.68
CA SER A 78 7.82 -10.87 18.98
C SER A 78 7.59 -12.38 18.80
N GLU A 79 7.73 -13.18 19.86
CA GLU A 79 7.52 -14.63 19.81
C GLU A 79 6.05 -15.02 19.57
N LEU A 80 5.10 -14.18 19.99
CA LEU A 80 3.66 -14.47 19.91
C LEU A 80 2.98 -13.81 18.71
N GLY A 81 3.64 -12.87 18.04
CA GLY A 81 3.03 -12.01 17.04
C GLY A 81 3.89 -10.83 16.64
N PHE A 82 3.27 -9.80 16.07
CA PHE A 82 3.95 -8.54 15.71
C PHE A 82 3.12 -7.32 16.12
N THR A 83 3.80 -6.20 16.35
CA THR A 83 3.16 -4.89 16.55
C THR A 83 3.44 -3.99 15.37
N SER A 84 2.39 -3.47 14.75
CA SER A 84 2.42 -2.54 13.63
C SER A 84 2.02 -1.13 14.09
N SER A 85 2.75 -0.12 13.62
CA SER A 85 2.40 1.29 13.87
C SER A 85 1.09 1.71 13.21
N CYS A 86 0.71 1.08 12.09
CA CYS A 86 -0.51 1.42 11.36
C CYS A 86 -1.72 0.55 11.73
N PHE A 87 -1.49 -0.68 12.16
CA PHE A 87 -2.54 -1.68 12.36
C PHE A 87 -2.64 -2.21 13.80
N GLY A 88 -1.71 -1.85 14.68
CA GLY A 88 -1.70 -2.29 16.08
C GLY A 88 -1.05 -3.67 16.28
N ALA A 89 -1.30 -4.28 17.44
CA ALA A 89 -0.75 -5.58 17.78
C ALA A 89 -1.56 -6.72 17.15
N VAL A 90 -0.86 -7.72 16.61
CA VAL A 90 -1.43 -8.87 15.90
C VAL A 90 -0.72 -10.13 16.39
N LEU A 91 -1.49 -11.11 16.88
CA LEU A 91 -0.94 -12.41 17.27
C LEU A 91 -0.84 -13.32 16.05
N PHE A 92 0.16 -14.21 16.01
CA PHE A 92 0.28 -15.20 14.94
C PHE A 92 -0.88 -16.20 14.92
N SER A 93 -1.45 -16.50 16.10
CA SER A 93 -2.65 -17.33 16.23
C SER A 93 -3.84 -16.75 15.50
N ASP A 94 -3.92 -15.42 15.40
CA ASP A 94 -5.09 -14.72 14.88
C ASP A 94 -5.01 -14.54 13.37
N ILE A 95 -3.91 -14.93 12.72
CA ILE A 95 -3.73 -14.82 11.28
C ILE A 95 -4.46 -15.98 10.60
N SER A 96 -5.51 -15.64 9.85
CA SER A 96 -6.37 -16.60 9.14
C SER A 96 -5.88 -16.87 7.71
N SER A 97 -5.32 -15.87 7.05
CA SER A 97 -4.80 -16.00 5.69
C SER A 97 -3.78 -14.94 5.34
N ILE A 98 -2.90 -15.27 4.41
CA ILE A 98 -1.94 -14.37 3.76
C ILE A 98 -2.17 -14.47 2.26
N LYS A 99 -2.27 -13.34 1.57
CA LYS A 99 -2.39 -13.29 0.12
C LYS A 99 -1.37 -12.32 -0.45
N ILE A 100 -0.50 -12.87 -1.29
CA ILE A 100 0.54 -12.19 -2.06
C ILE A 100 0.35 -12.58 -3.52
N PRO A 101 0.11 -11.63 -4.43
CA PRO A 101 -0.02 -11.95 -5.85
C PRO A 101 1.18 -12.74 -6.39
N ALA A 102 0.92 -13.78 -7.20
CA ALA A 102 1.96 -14.66 -7.75
C ALA A 102 3.07 -13.92 -8.53
N ARG A 103 2.75 -12.80 -9.19
CA ARG A 103 3.73 -11.92 -9.87
C ARG A 103 4.72 -11.28 -8.88
N GLU A 104 4.36 -11.12 -7.61
CA GLU A 104 5.20 -10.51 -6.58
C GLU A 104 6.22 -11.51 -6.03
N ILE A 105 5.87 -12.79 -5.92
CA ILE A 105 6.77 -13.85 -5.42
C ILE A 105 8.03 -14.00 -6.29
N SER A 106 7.90 -13.83 -7.61
CA SER A 106 9.03 -13.89 -8.54
C SER A 106 9.99 -12.69 -8.39
N LEU A 107 9.47 -11.49 -8.07
CA LEU A 107 10.28 -10.30 -7.78
C LEU A 107 11.02 -10.39 -6.45
N LEU A 108 10.49 -11.19 -5.53
CA LEU A 108 11.09 -11.40 -4.21
C LEU A 108 12.28 -12.36 -4.30
N GLY A 109 12.30 -13.29 -5.26
CA GLY A 109 13.39 -14.25 -5.45
C GLY A 109 12.95 -15.72 -5.36
N GLY A 110 11.64 -15.99 -5.39
CA GLY A 110 11.12 -17.34 -5.58
C GLY A 110 11.45 -17.89 -6.96
N HIS A 111 11.86 -19.17 -7.06
CA HIS A 111 12.20 -19.76 -8.35
C HIS A 111 10.97 -20.02 -9.24
N LYS A 112 10.96 -19.30 -10.37
CA LYS A 112 10.43 -19.61 -11.72
C LYS A 112 8.96 -20.04 -11.89
N TYR A 113 8.13 -19.05 -12.22
CA TYR A 113 7.42 -19.10 -13.51
C TYR A 113 7.67 -17.81 -14.30
N ASP A 114 8.40 -17.95 -15.40
CA ASP A 114 8.60 -16.97 -16.47
C ASP A 114 7.28 -16.72 -17.23
N TYR A 115 6.23 -16.17 -16.63
CA TYR A 115 5.08 -15.71 -17.42
C TYR A 115 4.39 -14.55 -16.73
N TYR A 116 4.71 -13.32 -17.15
CA TYR A 116 3.74 -12.43 -17.80
C TYR A 116 4.55 -11.32 -18.46
N LYS A 117 4.55 -11.33 -19.79
CA LYS A 117 4.89 -10.17 -20.64
C LYS A 117 4.49 -8.90 -19.89
N GLN A 118 5.43 -7.98 -19.71
CA GLN A 118 5.12 -6.56 -19.52
C GLN A 118 4.18 -6.16 -20.66
N SER A 119 2.86 -6.26 -20.46
CA SER A 119 1.94 -5.44 -21.22
C SER A 119 1.79 -4.17 -20.40
N GLU A 120 2.13 -3.06 -21.02
CA GLU A 120 2.09 -1.70 -20.46
C GLU A 120 0.70 -1.31 -19.90
N ALA A 121 -0.32 -2.14 -20.13
CA ALA A 121 -1.71 -1.87 -19.82
C ALA A 121 -2.24 -2.46 -18.50
N ASN A 122 -1.49 -3.31 -17.77
CA ASN A 122 -1.98 -3.92 -16.52
C ASN A 122 -0.99 -3.72 -15.36
N ILE A 123 -1.10 -2.56 -14.71
CA ILE A 123 -0.29 -2.26 -13.51
C ILE A 123 -1.24 -2.00 -12.32
N PRO A 124 -1.58 -3.01 -11.51
CA PRO A 124 -1.94 -2.74 -10.13
C PRO A 124 -0.67 -2.80 -9.28
N ASN A 125 -0.46 -1.74 -8.49
CA ASN A 125 0.54 -1.69 -7.42
C ASN A 125 0.57 -3.00 -6.61
N PRO A 126 1.73 -3.54 -6.21
CA PRO A 126 1.78 -4.75 -5.41
C PRO A 126 0.95 -4.62 -4.13
N VAL A 127 0.02 -5.55 -3.91
CA VAL A 127 -0.91 -5.52 -2.78
C VAL A 127 -0.77 -6.79 -1.99
N VAL A 128 -0.08 -6.69 -0.86
CA VAL A 128 0.01 -7.78 0.11
C VAL A 128 -1.06 -7.58 1.17
N SER A 129 -1.78 -8.65 1.48
CA SER A 129 -2.81 -8.64 2.52
C SER A 129 -2.69 -9.81 3.48
N ILE A 130 -2.95 -9.51 4.75
CA ILE A 130 -3.06 -10.49 5.83
C ILE A 130 -4.46 -10.34 6.42
N THR A 131 -5.21 -11.42 6.47
CA THR A 131 -6.56 -11.44 7.06
C THR A 131 -6.47 -12.07 8.45
N LEU A 132 -7.09 -11.43 9.43
CA LEU A 132 -7.21 -11.96 10.78
C LEU A 132 -8.50 -12.76 10.97
N ASP A 133 -8.56 -13.63 11.98
CA ASP A 133 -9.72 -14.47 12.32
C ASP A 133 -10.97 -13.62 12.61
N ASN A 134 -10.80 -12.38 13.07
CA ASN A 134 -11.88 -11.41 13.28
C ASN A 134 -12.36 -10.69 11.99
N GLY A 135 -11.83 -11.07 10.82
CA GLY A 135 -12.16 -10.50 9.52
C GLY A 135 -11.45 -9.18 9.19
N HIS A 136 -10.62 -8.64 10.08
CA HIS A 136 -9.81 -7.45 9.76
C HIS A 136 -8.71 -7.80 8.76
N ILE A 137 -8.58 -6.98 7.72
CA ILE A 137 -7.59 -7.15 6.64
C ILE A 137 -6.52 -6.07 6.76
N LEU A 138 -5.29 -6.48 7.01
CA LEU A 138 -4.10 -5.64 6.96
C LEU A 138 -3.64 -5.58 5.51
N ARG A 139 -3.46 -4.37 4.96
CA ARG A 139 -3.18 -4.19 3.53
C ARG A 139 -2.02 -3.24 3.32
N TRP A 140 -0.95 -3.74 2.71
CA TRP A 140 0.17 -2.94 2.26
C TRP A 140 0.15 -2.86 0.75
N VAL A 141 0.09 -1.63 0.23
CA VAL A 141 0.24 -1.36 -1.20
C VAL A 141 1.64 -0.83 -1.41
N LEU A 142 2.54 -1.66 -1.91
CA LEU A 142 3.87 -1.25 -2.32
C LEU A 142 3.77 -0.79 -3.78
N GLY A 143 4.57 0.17 -4.21
CA GLY A 143 4.76 0.47 -5.64
C GLY A 143 5.88 -0.41 -6.21
N GLU A 144 5.92 -0.62 -7.53
CA GLU A 144 7.07 -1.28 -8.14
C GLU A 144 8.35 -0.44 -7.93
N TRP A 145 9.41 -1.10 -7.46
CA TRP A 145 10.84 -0.79 -7.60
C TRP A 145 11.19 0.72 -7.73
N GLY A 146 11.02 1.49 -6.65
CA GLY A 146 11.45 2.89 -6.60
C GLY A 146 10.40 3.93 -7.02
N GLY A 147 9.12 3.61 -6.89
CA GLY A 147 8.02 4.55 -7.10
C GLY A 147 7.94 5.69 -6.08
N LEU A 148 6.99 6.62 -6.30
CA LEU A 148 6.75 7.80 -5.45
C LEU A 148 6.56 7.50 -3.95
N TYR A 149 6.13 6.28 -3.60
CA TYR A 149 5.70 5.94 -2.25
C TYR A 149 6.63 4.99 -1.51
N ASN A 150 7.57 4.32 -2.18
CA ASN A 150 8.48 3.33 -1.59
C ASN A 150 9.73 3.12 -2.47
N SER A 151 10.90 3.04 -1.83
CA SER A 151 12.17 2.77 -2.49
C SER A 151 12.42 1.26 -2.69
N LYS A 152 13.53 0.92 -3.36
CA LYS A 152 13.98 -0.47 -3.48
C LYS A 152 14.35 -1.04 -2.11
N GLU A 153 14.93 -0.22 -1.24
CA GLU A 153 15.30 -0.57 0.12
C GLU A 153 14.05 -0.85 0.97
N ASP A 154 13.01 -0.02 0.85
CA ASP A 154 11.72 -0.25 1.51
C ASP A 154 11.14 -1.62 1.14
N PHE A 155 11.25 -2.00 -0.13
CA PHE A 155 10.79 -3.29 -0.62
C PHE A 155 11.61 -4.45 -0.04
N SER A 156 12.94 -4.33 0.01
CA SER A 156 13.81 -5.33 0.64
C SER A 156 13.51 -5.50 2.14
N VAL A 157 13.24 -4.41 2.86
CA VAL A 157 12.89 -4.46 4.29
C VAL A 157 11.52 -5.10 4.50
N PHE A 158 10.52 -4.73 3.69
CA PHE A 158 9.22 -5.38 3.71
C PHE A 158 9.34 -6.88 3.44
N PHE A 159 10.19 -7.25 2.48
CA PHE A 159 10.39 -8.63 2.14
C PHE A 159 11.05 -9.44 3.28
N ALA A 160 12.07 -8.86 3.93
CA ALA A 160 12.69 -9.46 5.10
C ALA A 160 11.71 -9.64 6.26
N PHE A 161 10.73 -8.73 6.42
CA PHE A 161 9.63 -8.90 7.36
C PHE A 161 8.75 -10.08 6.96
N LEU A 162 8.33 -10.14 5.70
CA LEU A 162 7.43 -11.18 5.21
C LEU A 162 8.03 -12.58 5.36
N THR A 163 9.33 -12.72 5.09
CA THR A 163 10.06 -13.99 5.31
C THR A 163 10.01 -14.39 6.78
N ALA A 164 10.35 -13.47 7.68
CA ALA A 164 10.35 -13.75 9.11
C ALA A 164 8.94 -14.10 9.62
N LEU A 165 7.90 -13.46 9.09
CA LEU A 165 6.51 -13.79 9.39
C LEU A 165 6.16 -15.20 8.92
N THR A 166 6.46 -15.56 7.66
CA THR A 166 6.14 -16.89 7.13
C THR A 166 6.91 -17.99 7.83
N ASP A 167 8.16 -17.73 8.23
CA ASP A 167 8.98 -18.68 8.98
C ASP A 167 8.39 -18.94 10.37
N GLN A 168 7.95 -17.89 11.08
CA GLN A 168 7.29 -18.02 12.38
C GLN A 168 5.96 -18.78 12.28
N LEU A 169 5.15 -18.48 11.26
CA LEU A 169 3.90 -19.20 11.02
C LEU A 169 4.15 -20.66 10.63
N TYR A 170 5.18 -20.93 9.83
CA TYR A 170 5.53 -22.31 9.46
C TYR A 170 5.94 -23.10 10.72
N GLN A 171 6.78 -22.55 11.58
CA GLN A 171 7.14 -23.17 12.86
C GLN A 171 5.94 -23.46 13.76
N LEU A 172 4.94 -22.56 13.75
CA LEU A 172 3.73 -22.72 14.57
C LEU A 172 2.81 -23.85 14.06
N TYR A 173 2.71 -24.04 12.74
CA TYR A 173 1.73 -24.95 12.14
C TYR A 173 2.32 -26.24 11.53
N HIS A 174 3.63 -26.31 11.29
CA HIS A 174 4.33 -27.42 10.62
C HIS A 174 5.65 -27.77 11.34
N SER A 175 5.62 -27.86 12.68
CA SER A 175 6.80 -28.11 13.53
C SER A 175 7.57 -29.40 13.18
N ASP A 176 6.93 -30.35 12.50
CA ASP A 176 7.45 -31.70 12.27
C ASP A 176 8.02 -31.90 10.85
N GLU A 177 7.94 -30.90 9.98
CA GLU A 177 8.41 -30.96 8.58
C GLU A 177 9.71 -30.17 8.38
N PRO A 178 10.74 -30.73 7.71
CA PRO A 178 11.98 -30.04 7.47
C PRO A 178 11.75 -28.79 6.59
N PRO A 179 12.37 -27.64 6.91
CA PRO A 179 12.17 -26.40 6.19
C PRO A 179 12.74 -26.53 4.78
N ASN A 180 11.89 -26.46 3.74
CA ASN A 180 12.34 -26.78 2.39
C ASN A 180 12.23 -25.67 1.34
N THR A 181 11.82 -24.44 1.66
CA THR A 181 11.80 -23.35 0.66
C THR A 181 11.74 -21.93 1.26
N TYR A 182 11.71 -20.92 0.40
CA TYR A 182 11.51 -19.50 0.67
C TYR A 182 10.01 -19.17 0.73
N LEU A 183 9.57 -18.32 1.68
CA LEU A 183 8.14 -18.07 1.98
C LEU A 183 7.35 -19.37 2.25
N GLN A 184 7.89 -20.17 3.17
CA GLN A 184 7.61 -21.61 3.39
C GLN A 184 6.15 -22.03 3.48
N ILE A 185 5.27 -21.13 3.91
CA ILE A 185 3.87 -21.45 4.18
C ILE A 185 2.93 -21.10 3.01
N LEU A 186 3.41 -20.36 2.01
CA LEU A 186 2.60 -19.94 0.87
C LEU A 186 2.53 -21.03 -0.20
N ASP A 187 1.37 -21.16 -0.84
CA ASP A 187 1.18 -21.99 -2.01
C ASP A 187 1.81 -21.35 -3.28
N GLU A 188 1.73 -22.08 -4.39
CA GLU A 188 2.18 -21.65 -5.72
C GLU A 188 1.52 -20.36 -6.23
N ASN A 189 0.37 -19.98 -5.66
CA ASN A 189 -0.37 -18.77 -5.97
C ASN A 189 -0.05 -17.61 -5.02
N GLY A 190 0.86 -17.81 -4.04
CA GLY A 190 1.20 -16.85 -3.00
C GLY A 190 0.13 -16.69 -1.94
N SER A 191 -0.73 -17.68 -1.79
CA SER A 191 -1.79 -17.72 -0.81
C SER A 191 -1.47 -18.71 0.29
N TRP A 192 -1.81 -18.34 1.52
CA TRP A 192 -1.87 -19.26 2.64
C TRP A 192 -3.19 -19.04 3.36
N GLU A 193 -3.84 -20.12 3.74
CA GLU A 193 -5.04 -20.10 4.57
C GLU A 193 -4.84 -21.08 5.73
N LYS A 194 -5.17 -20.62 6.93
CA LYS A 194 -5.21 -21.44 8.14
C LYS A 194 -6.24 -22.54 7.91
N LYS A 195 -5.78 -23.80 7.87
CA LYS A 195 -6.68 -24.94 7.74
C LYS A 195 -7.62 -24.95 8.94
N ASN A 196 -8.91 -24.70 8.71
CA ASN A 196 -9.93 -24.82 9.75
C ASN A 196 -9.90 -26.24 10.32
N GLN A 197 -9.50 -26.40 11.59
CA GLN A 197 -9.67 -27.65 12.32
C GLN A 197 -11.13 -28.00 12.63
N TYR A 198 -12.10 -27.19 12.16
CA TYR A 198 -13.53 -27.48 12.32
C TYR A 198 -14.32 -27.10 11.07
N LYS A 199 -14.35 -28.03 10.11
CA LYS A 199 -15.55 -28.27 9.31
C LYS A 199 -16.02 -29.68 9.66
N ILE A 200 -16.89 -29.76 10.66
CA ILE A 200 -17.80 -30.90 10.88
C ILE A 200 -19.08 -30.57 10.12
#